data_AF-A0A3D2VN98-F1
#
_entry.id   AF-A0A3D2VN98-F1
#
_cell.length_a   1.000
_cell.length_b   1.000
_cell.length_c   1.000
_cell.angle_alpha   90.00
_cell.angle_beta   90.00
_cell.angle_gamma   90.00
#
_symmetry.space_group_name_H-M   'P 1'
#
loop_
_entity.id
_entity.type
_entity.pdbx_description
1 polymer ?
#
loop_
_entity_poly.entity_id
_entity_poly.type
_entity_poly.pdbx_seq_one_letter_code
_entity_poly.pdbx_strand_id
1 'polypeptide(L)' 'MEKGIEKGEALLLQRLLVRRFGPLPGELMARIGSATQEQIERWSDRVLDAANLENVFRS' A
#
# COMPACT_ATOMS: atom_id res chain seq x y z
N MET A 1 -0.26 -13.86 15.94
CA MET A 1 -0.20 -12.41 16.21
C MET A 1 0.12 -11.60 14.94
N GLU A 2 0.75 -12.21 13.93
CA GLU A 2 1.13 -11.59 12.64
C GLU A 2 -0.03 -10.92 11.89
N LYS A 3 -1.21 -11.55 11.82
CA LYS A 3 -2.40 -10.98 11.14
C LYS A 3 -2.86 -9.61 11.64
N GLY A 4 -2.52 -9.23 12.88
CA GLY A 4 -2.85 -7.92 13.43
C GLY A 4 -1.90 -6.83 12.93
N ILE A 5 -0.64 -7.18 12.74
CA ILE A 5 0.42 -6.28 12.26
C ILE A 5 0.23 -6.03 10.77
N GLU A 6 0.03 -7.08 9.97
CA GLU A 6 -0.20 -6.99 8.51
C GLU A 6 -1.37 -6.05 8.18
N LYS A 7 -2.49 -6.16 8.92
CA LYS A 7 -3.64 -5.27 8.75
C LYS A 7 -3.31 -3.82 9.09
N GLY A 8 -2.49 -3.59 10.11
CA GLY A 8 -2.03 -2.26 10.51
C GLY A 8 -1.17 -1.60 9.43
N GLU A 9 -0.23 -2.36 8.87
CA GLU A 9 0.66 -1.90 7.80
C GLU A 9 -0.11 -1.61 6.50
N ALA A 10 -1.07 -2.47 6.13
CA ALA A 10 -1.94 -2.24 4.98
C ALA A 10 -2.74 -0.93 5.12
N LEU A 11 -3.34 -0.69 6.30
CA LEU A 11 -4.08 0.54 6.60
C LEU A 11 -3.17 1.78 6.56
N LEU A 12 -1.95 1.67 7.06
CA LEU A 12 -0.96 2.75 7.00
C LEU A 12 -0.59 3.08 5.55
N LEU A 13 -0.28 2.06 4.75
CA LEU A 13 0.07 2.21 3.35
C LEU A 13 -1.08 2.85 2.54
N GLN A 14 -2.32 2.41 2.75
CA GLN A 14 -3.50 3.04 2.14
C GLN A 14 -3.58 4.54 2.46
N ARG A 15 -3.37 4.93 3.72
CA ARG A 15 -3.39 6.35 4.14
C ARG A 15 -2.28 7.16 3.48
N LEU A 16 -1.08 6.59 3.36
CA LEU A 16 0.06 7.24 2.69
C LEU A 16 -0.22 7.47 1.21
N LEU A 17 -0.71 6.44 0.53
CA LEU A 17 -1.08 6.51 -0.88
C LEU A 17 -2.20 7.52 -1.13
N VAL A 18 -3.23 7.55 -0.27
CA VAL A 18 -4.30 8.57 -0.35
C VAL A 18 -3.76 9.98 -0.17
N ARG A 19 -2.82 10.18 0.77
CA ARG A 19 -2.19 11.50 0.98
C ARG A 19 -1.35 11.96 -0.21
N ARG A 20 -0.64 11.04 -0.87
CA ARG A 20 0.33 11.38 -1.92
C ARG A 20 -0.31 11.46 -3.31
N PHE A 21 -1.32 10.62 -3.58
CA PHE A 21 -1.92 10.46 -4.91
C PHE A 21 -3.43 10.76 -4.96
N GLY A 22 -4.06 11.05 -3.82
CA GLY A 22 -5.50 11.26 -3.73
C GLY A 22 -6.29 9.96 -3.53
N PRO A 23 -7.64 10.03 -3.56
CA PRO A 23 -8.50 8.88 -3.29
C PRO A 23 -8.16 7.67 -4.15
N LEU A 24 -8.01 6.50 -3.50
CA LEU A 24 -7.72 5.26 -4.21
C LEU A 24 -9.02 4.58 -4.67
N PRO A 25 -9.04 3.98 -5.88
CA PRO A 25 -10.09 3.07 -6.29
C PRO A 25 -10.28 1.92 -5.28
N GLY A 26 -11.52 1.47 -5.10
CA GLY A 26 -11.85 0.38 -4.18
C GLY A 26 -11.07 -0.92 -4.45
N GLU A 27 -10.74 -1.19 -5.71
CA GLU A 27 -9.92 -2.34 -6.10
C GLU A 27 -8.49 -2.25 -5.56
N LEU A 28 -7.86 -1.08 -5.56
CA LEU A 28 -6.53 -0.89 -4.97
C LEU A 28 -6.59 -1.02 -3.46
N MET A 29 -7.64 -0.48 -2.82
CA MET A 29 -7.84 -0.66 -1.38
C MET A 29 -7.97 -2.14 -1.01
N ALA A 30 -8.76 -2.91 -1.76
CA ALA A 30 -8.91 -4.35 -1.57
C ALA A 30 -7.59 -5.10 -1.79
N ARG A 31 -6.86 -4.77 -2.87
CA ARG A 31 -5.53 -5.35 -3.17
C ARG A 31 -4.53 -5.12 -2.04
N ILE A 32 -4.49 -3.92 -1.47
CA ILE A 32 -3.59 -3.60 -0.35
C ILE A 32 -4.03 -4.35 0.92
N GLY A 33 -5.34 -4.44 1.17
CA GLY A 33 -5.88 -5.14 2.35
C GLY A 33 -5.66 -6.66 2.35
N SER A 34 -5.42 -7.25 1.17
CA SER A 34 -5.12 -8.69 1.01
C SER A 34 -3.66 -8.97 0.67
N ALA A 35 -2.79 -7.95 0.70
CA ALA A 35 -1.39 -8.10 0.32
C ALA A 35 -0.59 -8.84 1.39
N THR A 36 0.46 -9.54 0.97
CA THR A 36 1.42 -10.14 1.90
C THR A 36 2.27 -9.05 2.55
N GLN A 37 2.85 -9.34 3.71
CA GLN A 37 3.79 -8.42 4.37
C GLN A 37 4.90 -7.94 3.42
N GLU A 38 5.52 -8.84 2.65
CA GLU A 38 6.59 -8.49 1.71
C GLU A 38 6.12 -7.62 0.54
N GLN A 39 4.83 -7.67 0.18
CA GLN A 39 4.25 -6.75 -0.79
C GLN A 39 4.06 -5.37 -0.18
N ILE A 40 3.56 -5.30 1.06
CA ILE A 40 3.34 -4.05 1.78
C ILE A 40 4.67 -3.34 2.04
N GLU A 41 5.71 -4.06 2.46
CA GLU A 41 7.06 -3.51 2.65
C GLU A 41 7.60 -2.91 1.34
N ARG A 42 7.57 -3.67 0.24
CA ARG A 42 8.02 -3.17 -1.08
C ARG A 42 7.26 -1.95 -1.56
N TRP A 43 5.94 -1.91 -1.37
CA TRP A 43 5.14 -0.75 -1.74
C TRP A 43 5.39 0.43 -0.81
N SER A 44 5.68 0.19 0.46
CA SER A 44 6.02 1.23 1.44
C SER A 44 7.35 1.90 1.12
N ASP A 45 8.35 1.15 0.66
CA ASP A 45 9.60 1.75 0.18
C ASP A 45 9.34 2.60 -1.07
N ARG A 46 8.58 2.05 -2.03
CA ARG A 46 8.30 2.74 -3.29
C ARG A 46 7.37 3.95 -3.13
N VAL A 47 6.50 3.97 -2.13
CA VAL A 47 5.57 5.09 -1.91
C VAL A 47 6.29 6.38 -1.53
N LEU A 48 7.55 6.32 -1.12
CA LEU A 48 8.34 7.50 -0.78
C LEU A 48 8.82 8.22 -2.06
N ASP A 49 9.22 7.45 -3.08
CA ASP A 49 9.94 7.98 -4.26
C ASP A 49 9.13 7.91 -5.57
N ALA A 50 8.13 7.04 -5.66
CA ALA A 50 7.39 6.79 -6.91
C ALA A 50 6.69 8.04 -7.45
N ALA A 51 6.78 8.35 -8.74
CA ALA A 51 6.12 9.52 -9.32
C ALA A 51 4.58 9.37 -9.46
N ASN A 52 4.06 8.14 -9.41
CA ASN A 52 2.64 7.81 -9.59
C ASN A 52 2.31 6.46 -8.96
N LEU A 53 1.02 6.10 -8.88
CA LEU A 53 0.56 4.83 -8.31
C LEU A 53 1.11 3.60 -9.05
N GLU A 54 1.21 3.65 -10.38
CA GLU A 54 1.72 2.52 -11.17
C GLU A 54 3.15 2.14 -10.76
N ASN A 55 4.00 3.15 -10.55
CA ASN A 55 5.38 2.96 -10.10
C ASN A 55 5.48 2.35 -8.69
N VAL A 56 4.47 2.54 -7.83
CA VAL A 56 4.43 1.88 -6.51
C VAL A 56 4.20 0.38 -6.67
N PHE A 57 3.26 0.00 -7.53
CA PHE A 57 2.76 -1.37 -7.65
C PHE A 57 3.48 -2.24 -8.68
N ARG A 58 4.47 -1.70 -9.40
CA ARG A 58 5.30 -2.44 -10.36
C ARG A 58 6.00 -3.61 -9.66
N SER A 59 6.09 -4.78 -10.28
CA SER A 59 6.76 -5.96 -9.72
C SER A 59 8.23 -5.68 -9.43
#